data_AF-A0A1X7HFY0-F1
#
_entry.id   AF-A0A1X7HFY0-F1
#
_cell.length_a   1.000
_cell.length_b   1.000
_cell.length_c   1.000
_cell.angle_alpha   90.00
_cell.angle_beta   90.00
_cell.angle_gamma   90.00
#
_symmetry.space_group_name_H-M   'P 1'
#
loop_
_entity.id
_entity.type
_entity.pdbx_description
1 polymer ?
#
loop_
_entity_poly.entity_id
_entity_poly.type
_entity_poly.pdbx_seq_one_letter_code
_entity_poly.pdbx_strand_id
1 'polypeptide(L)'
;MNLEQRKAWNANHKQLTNIITKPAQHHQAVQLFLKQHALLYSSKMTGSELQSLEDELLTDIKEETFRTYPVRMTDTSNSIIWHIWHSARIEDMTMNILVNDSDQVLMTEDWQHKMKVPFHHSGNDMLAEEVALLSAAMDIEALLLYRIAVGRRTREIIQSLQPGQLKQKVESARLQKLIEQGAVNEKSQWLVDYWGGKTIAGLVLMPATRHHFIHLNRSIRIKHKVQ
;
A
#
# COMPACT_ATOMS: atom_id res chain seq x y z
N MET A 1 7.49 -11.30 10.65
CA MET A 1 8.85 -11.29 10.05
C MET A 1 9.92 -10.86 11.08
N ASN A 2 10.82 -11.75 11.48
CA ASN A 2 11.94 -11.43 12.37
C ASN A 2 12.96 -10.45 11.74
N LEU A 3 13.93 -9.99 12.53
CA LEU A 3 14.92 -8.99 12.09
C LEU A 3 15.74 -9.45 10.87
N GLU A 4 16.15 -10.72 10.82
CA GLU A 4 16.91 -11.28 9.70
C GLU A 4 16.06 -11.33 8.42
N GLN A 5 14.77 -11.70 8.53
CA GLN A 5 13.83 -11.65 7.41
C GLN A 5 13.64 -10.22 6.89
N ARG A 6 13.64 -9.20 7.77
CA ARG A 6 13.57 -7.78 7.35
C ARG A 6 14.85 -7.32 6.67
N LYS A 7 16.03 -7.76 7.11
CA LYS A 7 17.31 -7.50 6.42
C LYS A 7 17.32 -8.14 5.03
N ALA A 8 16.88 -9.41 4.93
CA ALA A 8 16.74 -10.11 3.66
C ALA A 8 15.76 -9.40 2.71
N TRP A 9 14.61 -8.95 3.23
CA TRP A 9 13.66 -8.17 2.44
C TRP A 9 14.30 -6.89 1.88
N ASN A 10 15.09 -6.16 2.68
CA ASN A 10 15.81 -4.98 2.20
C ASN A 10 16.84 -5.30 1.10
N ALA A 11 17.62 -6.37 1.27
CA ALA A 11 18.59 -6.81 0.28
C ALA A 11 17.92 -7.20 -1.05
N ASN A 12 16.82 -7.94 -0.97
CA ASN A 12 16.02 -8.33 -2.13
C ASN A 12 15.34 -7.13 -2.80
N HIS A 13 14.88 -6.13 -2.05
CA HIS A 13 14.33 -4.90 -2.63
C HIS A 13 15.40 -4.08 -3.37
N LYS A 14 16.63 -4.04 -2.85
CA LYS A 14 17.79 -3.48 -3.56
C LYS A 14 18.09 -4.26 -4.83
N GLN A 15 18.07 -5.59 -4.78
CA GLN A 15 18.23 -6.43 -5.98
C GLN A 15 17.13 -6.16 -7.01
N LEU A 16 15.86 -6.08 -6.58
CA LEU A 16 14.73 -5.77 -7.44
C LEU A 16 14.94 -4.43 -8.15
N THR A 17 15.37 -3.40 -7.42
CA THR A 17 15.70 -2.08 -7.98
C THR A 17 16.72 -2.17 -9.11
N ASN A 18 17.72 -3.04 -8.97
CA ASN A 18 18.79 -3.22 -9.98
C ASN A 18 18.36 -3.96 -11.24
N ILE A 19 17.25 -4.72 -11.20
CA ILE A 19 16.81 -5.58 -12.31
C ILE A 19 15.48 -5.18 -12.91
N ILE A 20 14.62 -4.45 -12.19
CA ILE A 20 13.22 -4.21 -12.56
C ILE A 20 13.02 -3.53 -13.92
N THR A 21 13.96 -2.68 -14.33
CA THR A 21 13.89 -2.00 -15.61
C THR A 21 14.55 -2.78 -16.75
N LYS A 22 15.26 -3.88 -16.50
CA LYS A 22 16.01 -4.61 -17.53
C LYS A 22 15.08 -5.60 -18.27
N PRO A 23 14.79 -5.41 -19.57
CA PRO A 23 13.85 -6.28 -20.29
C PRO A 23 14.27 -7.76 -20.28
N ALA A 24 15.57 -8.04 -20.42
CA ALA A 24 16.12 -9.39 -20.37
C ALA A 24 15.96 -10.09 -18.99
N GLN A 25 15.73 -9.32 -17.92
CA GLN A 25 15.51 -9.84 -16.57
C GLN A 25 14.07 -9.66 -16.10
N HIS A 26 13.14 -9.35 -17.02
CA HIS A 26 11.76 -9.02 -16.68
C HIS A 26 11.08 -10.14 -15.88
N HIS A 27 11.18 -11.40 -16.34
CA HIS A 27 10.59 -12.53 -15.62
C HIS A 27 11.17 -12.65 -14.20
N GLN A 28 12.49 -12.53 -14.04
CA GLN A 28 13.15 -12.55 -12.73
C GLN A 28 12.68 -11.40 -11.83
N ALA A 29 12.51 -10.21 -12.39
CA ALA A 29 12.02 -9.03 -11.67
C ALA A 29 10.57 -9.23 -11.18
N VAL A 30 9.68 -9.73 -12.04
CA VAL A 30 8.29 -10.05 -11.67
C VAL A 30 8.27 -11.09 -10.55
N GLN A 31 9.03 -12.18 -10.67
CA GLN A 31 9.08 -13.21 -9.62
C GLN A 31 9.62 -12.67 -8.30
N LEU A 32 10.67 -11.83 -8.34
CA LEU A 32 11.22 -11.21 -7.13
C LEU A 32 10.24 -10.21 -6.51
N PHE A 33 9.53 -9.41 -7.32
CA PHE A 33 8.45 -8.56 -6.85
C PHE A 33 7.37 -9.39 -6.14
N LEU A 34 6.86 -10.44 -6.76
CA LEU A 34 5.77 -11.26 -6.21
C LEU A 34 6.16 -11.89 -4.86
N LYS A 35 7.42 -12.31 -4.70
CA LYS A 35 7.95 -12.81 -3.43
C LYS A 35 8.03 -11.71 -2.37
N GLN A 36 8.54 -10.53 -2.75
CA GLN A 36 8.69 -9.40 -1.82
C GLN A 36 7.34 -8.82 -1.39
N HIS A 37 6.39 -8.75 -2.31
CA HIS A 37 5.01 -8.28 -2.07
C HIS A 37 4.27 -9.24 -1.14
N ALA A 38 4.38 -10.56 -1.35
CA ALA A 38 3.78 -11.57 -0.47
C ALA A 38 4.15 -11.39 1.01
N LEU A 39 5.39 -10.98 1.30
CA LEU A 39 5.87 -10.76 2.66
C LEU A 39 5.30 -9.50 3.36
N LEU A 40 4.59 -8.65 2.63
CA LEU A 40 3.95 -7.42 3.16
C LEU A 40 2.44 -7.55 3.34
N TYR A 41 1.88 -8.70 2.99
CA TYR A 41 0.45 -8.98 3.03
C TYR A 41 0.20 -10.21 3.89
N SER A 42 -0.99 -10.33 4.47
CA SER A 42 -1.33 -11.51 5.27
C SER A 42 -1.08 -12.79 4.46
N SER A 43 -0.52 -13.81 5.12
CA SER A 43 -0.32 -15.15 4.55
C SER A 43 -1.59 -15.69 3.88
N LYS A 44 -2.77 -15.36 4.40
CA LYS A 44 -4.09 -15.68 3.80
C LYS A 44 -4.24 -15.19 2.35
N MET A 45 -3.60 -14.09 1.97
CA MET A 45 -3.63 -13.57 0.59
C MET A 45 -2.92 -14.54 -0.37
N THR A 46 -1.80 -15.12 0.06
CA THR A 46 -0.87 -15.87 -0.80
C THR A 46 -0.91 -17.38 -0.59
N GLY A 47 -1.57 -17.86 0.46
CA GLY A 47 -1.52 -19.27 0.88
C GLY A 47 -0.14 -19.69 1.40
N SER A 48 0.70 -18.73 1.80
CA SER A 48 2.07 -18.99 2.27
C SER A 48 2.09 -19.45 3.72
N GLU A 49 2.89 -20.46 4.03
CA GLU A 49 3.16 -20.87 5.43
C GLU A 49 4.11 -19.93 6.16
N LEU A 50 4.85 -19.09 5.42
CA LEU A 50 5.75 -18.10 6.01
C LEU A 50 4.97 -16.94 6.61
N GLN A 51 5.23 -16.64 7.89
CA GLN A 51 4.68 -15.47 8.58
C GLN A 51 5.16 -14.17 7.94
N SER A 52 4.22 -13.38 7.42
CA SER A 52 4.53 -12.10 6.79
C SER A 52 4.78 -10.98 7.83
N LEU A 53 5.09 -9.77 7.36
CA LEU A 53 5.17 -8.59 8.22
C LEU A 53 3.78 -8.13 8.69
N GLU A 54 2.76 -8.31 7.85
CA GLU A 54 1.38 -8.04 8.24
C GLU A 54 0.89 -9.07 9.26
N ASP A 55 1.18 -10.36 9.08
CA ASP A 55 0.79 -11.38 10.06
C ASP A 55 1.38 -11.09 11.44
N GLU A 56 2.64 -10.65 11.51
CA GLU A 56 3.26 -10.22 12.78
C GLU A 56 2.53 -9.03 13.44
N LEU A 57 2.11 -8.04 12.64
CA LEU A 57 1.31 -6.93 13.13
C LEU A 57 -0.03 -7.45 13.70
N LEU A 58 -0.68 -8.36 12.98
CA LEU A 58 -2.03 -8.85 13.29
C LEU A 58 -2.08 -9.89 14.43
N THR A 59 -1.01 -10.65 14.69
CA THR A 59 -0.98 -11.65 15.77
C THR A 59 -1.29 -11.01 17.12
N ASP A 60 -2.38 -11.40 17.78
CA ASP A 60 -2.79 -10.90 19.11
C ASP A 60 -2.97 -9.38 19.23
N ILE A 61 -3.19 -8.66 18.12
CA ILE A 61 -3.52 -7.24 18.18
C ILE A 61 -4.96 -7.06 18.68
N LYS A 62 -5.16 -6.13 19.62
CA LYS A 62 -6.50 -5.75 20.07
C LYS A 62 -7.11 -4.67 19.19
N GLU A 63 -8.42 -4.63 19.11
CA GLU A 63 -9.14 -3.56 18.42
C GLU A 63 -8.83 -2.17 19.00
N GLU A 64 -8.72 -2.04 20.33
CA GLU A 64 -8.31 -0.78 20.98
C GLU A 64 -6.97 -0.26 20.45
N THR A 65 -6.01 -1.16 20.24
CA THR A 65 -4.68 -0.85 19.71
C THR A 65 -4.74 -0.43 18.25
N PHE A 66 -5.60 -1.06 17.44
CA PHE A 66 -5.85 -0.62 16.07
C PHE A 66 -6.32 0.83 15.98
N ARG A 67 -7.26 1.18 16.86
CA ARG A 67 -7.99 2.46 16.85
C ARG A 67 -7.29 3.57 17.62
N THR A 68 -6.26 3.25 18.41
CA THR A 68 -5.56 4.22 19.25
C THR A 68 -5.10 5.43 18.43
N TYR A 69 -5.71 6.59 18.72
CA TYR A 69 -5.41 7.87 18.10
C TYR A 69 -5.64 9.01 19.11
N PRO A 70 -4.78 10.05 19.13
CA PRO A 70 -3.49 10.10 18.45
C PRO A 70 -2.47 9.20 19.14
N VAL A 71 -1.56 8.58 18.37
CA VAL A 71 -0.40 7.89 18.94
C VAL A 71 0.69 8.89 19.26
N ARG A 72 1.47 8.64 20.32
CA ARG A 72 2.63 9.48 20.67
C ARG A 72 3.92 8.85 20.15
N MET A 73 4.17 8.91 18.84
CA MET A 73 5.41 8.44 18.22
C MET A 73 6.22 9.62 17.68
N THR A 74 7.53 9.43 17.51
CA THR A 74 8.41 10.49 16.98
C THR A 74 8.12 10.82 15.51
N ASP A 75 7.60 9.86 14.75
CA ASP A 75 7.44 9.94 13.30
C ASP A 75 5.98 9.88 12.81
N THR A 76 5.00 9.86 13.73
CA THR A 76 3.58 9.90 13.40
C THR A 76 2.70 10.18 14.63
N SER A 77 1.51 10.74 14.39
CA SER A 77 0.38 10.75 15.33
C SER A 77 -0.78 9.84 14.88
N ASN A 78 -0.67 9.20 13.71
CA ASN A 78 -1.75 8.41 13.10
C ASN A 78 -1.87 7.03 13.75
N SER A 79 -3.10 6.49 13.74
CA SER A 79 -3.41 5.15 14.23
C SER A 79 -2.88 4.04 13.31
N ILE A 80 -2.84 2.81 13.82
CA ILE A 80 -2.50 1.63 13.01
C ILE A 80 -3.52 1.45 11.89
N ILE A 81 -4.82 1.60 12.19
CA ILE A 81 -5.89 1.46 11.19
C ILE A 81 -5.72 2.48 10.04
N TRP A 82 -5.33 3.72 10.34
CA TRP A 82 -4.99 4.71 9.32
C TRP A 82 -3.80 4.28 8.47
N HIS A 83 -2.73 3.74 9.06
CA HIS A 83 -1.55 3.30 8.30
C HIS A 83 -1.84 2.16 7.33
N ILE A 84 -2.66 1.19 7.74
CA ILE A 84 -3.06 0.07 6.87
C ILE A 84 -3.92 0.58 5.73
N TRP A 85 -4.95 1.38 6.02
CA TRP A 85 -5.82 1.99 5.02
C TRP A 85 -5.06 2.89 4.05
N HIS A 86 -4.24 3.81 4.56
CA HIS A 86 -3.43 4.73 3.77
C HIS A 86 -2.54 3.98 2.78
N SER A 87 -1.82 2.96 3.24
CA SER A 87 -0.95 2.18 2.36
C SER A 87 -1.73 1.45 1.27
N ALA A 88 -2.85 0.81 1.62
CA ALA A 88 -3.72 0.13 0.65
C ALA A 88 -4.31 1.11 -0.39
N ARG A 89 -4.77 2.29 0.03
CA ARG A 89 -5.28 3.33 -0.89
C ARG A 89 -4.22 3.80 -1.88
N ILE A 90 -3.00 4.05 -1.41
CA ILE A 90 -1.88 4.47 -2.25
C ILE A 90 -1.53 3.38 -3.28
N GLU A 91 -1.48 2.11 -2.87
CA GLU A 91 -1.24 1.00 -3.80
C GLU A 91 -2.40 0.86 -4.82
N ASP A 92 -3.65 0.93 -4.37
CA ASP A 92 -4.83 0.83 -5.24
C ASP A 92 -4.81 1.91 -6.34
N MET A 93 -4.66 3.18 -5.94
CA MET A 93 -4.61 4.32 -6.87
C MET A 93 -3.47 4.18 -7.87
N THR A 94 -2.27 3.86 -7.38
CA THR A 94 -1.08 3.84 -8.24
C THR A 94 -1.08 2.63 -9.17
N MET A 95 -1.45 1.43 -8.69
CA MET A 95 -1.42 0.22 -9.51
C MET A 95 -2.59 0.17 -10.48
N ASN A 96 -3.82 0.41 -10.02
CA ASN A 96 -4.98 0.32 -10.90
C ASN A 96 -5.05 1.45 -11.90
N ILE A 97 -4.90 2.71 -11.47
CA ILE A 97 -5.05 3.84 -12.39
C ILE A 97 -3.72 4.13 -13.10
N LEU A 98 -2.66 4.41 -12.37
CA LEU A 98 -1.44 4.92 -13.01
C LEU A 98 -0.70 3.85 -13.81
N VAL A 99 -0.65 2.60 -13.33
CA VAL A 99 0.03 1.50 -14.03
C VAL A 99 -0.88 0.82 -15.04
N ASN A 100 -2.12 0.49 -14.67
CA ASN A 100 -2.98 -0.37 -15.49
C ASN A 100 -4.12 0.35 -16.23
N ASP A 101 -4.34 1.63 -15.96
CA ASP A 101 -5.47 2.41 -16.52
C ASP A 101 -6.85 1.75 -16.34
N SER A 102 -7.03 1.07 -15.21
CA SER A 102 -8.31 0.46 -14.80
C SER A 102 -8.92 1.21 -13.62
N ASP A 103 -10.16 0.88 -13.30
CA ASP A 103 -10.81 1.41 -12.11
C ASP A 103 -10.14 0.88 -10.83
N GLN A 104 -10.21 1.70 -9.78
CA GLN A 104 -9.70 1.35 -8.47
C GLN A 104 -10.49 0.20 -7.88
N VAL A 105 -9.84 -0.68 -7.13
CA VAL A 105 -10.53 -1.72 -6.35
C VAL A 105 -11.56 -1.08 -5.42
N LEU A 106 -11.29 0.11 -4.87
CA LEU A 106 -12.25 0.85 -4.03
C LEU A 106 -13.65 0.96 -4.66
N MET A 107 -13.74 1.02 -6.00
CA MET A 107 -14.99 1.24 -6.74
C MET A 107 -15.71 -0.05 -7.16
N THR A 108 -15.11 -1.23 -6.98
CA THR A 108 -15.65 -2.47 -7.60
C THR A 108 -16.65 -3.24 -6.74
N GLU A 109 -16.59 -3.14 -5.41
CA GLU A 109 -17.46 -3.92 -4.50
C GLU A 109 -17.99 -3.11 -3.31
N ASP A 110 -18.27 -1.81 -3.50
CA ASP A 110 -18.78 -0.93 -2.45
C ASP A 110 -17.89 -0.92 -1.18
N TRP A 111 -16.57 -1.01 -1.41
CA TRP A 111 -15.59 -1.11 -0.32
C TRP A 111 -15.63 0.09 0.60
N GLN A 112 -15.96 1.28 0.06
CA GLN A 112 -16.08 2.48 0.84
C GLN A 112 -17.16 2.35 1.93
N HIS A 113 -18.34 1.86 1.57
CA HIS A 113 -19.43 1.62 2.51
C HIS A 113 -19.09 0.48 3.48
N LYS A 114 -18.57 -0.65 2.97
CA LYS A 114 -18.15 -1.80 3.80
C LYS A 114 -17.12 -1.40 4.87
N MET A 115 -16.11 -0.61 4.48
CA MET A 115 -15.09 -0.10 5.41
C MET A 115 -15.59 1.03 6.30
N LYS A 116 -16.78 1.60 6.04
CA LYS A 116 -17.30 2.79 6.74
C LYS A 116 -16.32 3.97 6.67
N VAL A 117 -15.68 4.17 5.52
CA VAL A 117 -14.73 5.26 5.30
C VAL A 117 -15.36 6.37 4.46
N PRO A 118 -15.51 7.61 4.97
CA PRO A 118 -16.17 8.68 4.22
C PRO A 118 -15.25 9.33 3.18
N PHE A 119 -13.98 8.93 3.12
CA PHE A 119 -12.95 9.58 2.31
C PHE A 119 -12.63 8.76 1.05
N HIS A 120 -12.60 9.42 -0.10
CA HIS A 120 -12.13 8.82 -1.36
C HIS A 120 -10.60 8.91 -1.53
N HIS A 121 -9.98 9.90 -0.90
CA HIS A 121 -8.56 10.17 -1.04
C HIS A 121 -7.66 9.17 -0.29
N SER A 122 -6.35 9.24 -0.50
CA SER A 122 -5.35 8.39 0.16
C SER A 122 -5.05 8.75 1.61
N GLY A 123 -5.49 9.90 2.10
CA GLY A 123 -5.27 10.35 3.48
C GLY A 123 -4.05 11.24 3.68
N ASN A 124 -3.33 11.56 2.61
CA ASN A 124 -2.33 12.62 2.64
C ASN A 124 -2.98 13.95 3.07
N ASP A 125 -2.29 14.71 3.92
CA ASP A 125 -2.69 16.04 4.39
C ASP A 125 -4.10 16.10 5.04
N MET A 126 -4.56 14.97 5.62
CA MET A 126 -5.78 14.93 6.44
C MET A 126 -5.65 15.79 7.70
N LEU A 127 -6.77 16.42 8.08
CA LEU A 127 -6.92 17.11 9.35
C LEU A 127 -6.95 16.13 10.52
N ALA A 128 -6.59 16.60 11.71
CA ALA A 128 -6.58 15.76 12.90
C ALA A 128 -7.98 15.20 13.22
N GLU A 129 -9.04 16.00 13.06
CA GLU A 129 -10.41 15.54 13.24
C GLU A 129 -10.82 14.45 12.23
N GLU A 130 -10.33 14.52 10.99
CA GLU A 130 -10.62 13.53 9.95
C GLU A 130 -9.94 12.19 10.28
N VAL A 131 -8.69 12.23 10.75
CA VAL A 131 -7.97 11.02 11.18
C VAL A 131 -8.62 10.42 12.43
N ALA A 132 -9.09 11.25 13.37
CA ALA A 132 -9.83 10.79 14.55
C ALA A 132 -11.13 10.07 14.15
N LEU A 133 -11.93 10.69 13.28
CA LEU A 133 -13.18 10.10 12.75
C LEU A 133 -12.90 8.77 12.06
N LEU A 134 -11.90 8.75 11.16
CA LEU A 134 -11.48 7.56 10.44
C LEU A 134 -11.09 6.42 11.39
N SER A 135 -10.27 6.73 12.40
CA SER A 135 -9.75 5.76 13.35
C SER A 135 -10.85 5.15 14.22
N ALA A 136 -11.85 5.96 14.58
CA ALA A 136 -12.98 5.52 15.38
C ALA A 136 -14.01 4.70 14.59
N ALA A 137 -14.31 5.08 13.35
CA ALA A 137 -15.46 4.55 12.62
C ALA A 137 -15.15 3.36 11.69
N MET A 138 -13.91 3.26 11.18
CA MET A 138 -13.59 2.30 10.13
C MET A 138 -13.75 0.85 10.58
N ASP A 139 -14.30 0.02 9.71
CA ASP A 139 -14.46 -1.41 9.91
C ASP A 139 -13.14 -2.14 9.61
N ILE A 140 -12.57 -2.78 10.64
CA ILE A 140 -11.24 -3.40 10.56
C ILE A 140 -11.26 -4.63 9.65
N GLU A 141 -12.29 -5.46 9.74
CA GLU A 141 -12.37 -6.68 8.92
C GLU A 141 -12.51 -6.33 7.44
N ALA A 142 -13.43 -5.40 7.12
CA ALA A 142 -13.58 -4.91 5.76
C ALA A 142 -12.30 -4.24 5.23
N LEU A 143 -11.55 -3.51 6.05
CA LEU A 143 -10.26 -2.94 5.67
C LEU A 143 -9.24 -4.02 5.29
N LEU A 144 -9.11 -5.07 6.10
CA LEU A 144 -8.16 -6.15 5.83
C LEU A 144 -8.55 -6.93 4.56
N LEU A 145 -9.84 -7.13 4.31
CA LEU A 145 -10.34 -7.73 3.06
C LEU A 145 -10.10 -6.82 1.85
N TYR A 146 -10.36 -5.52 1.96
CA TYR A 146 -10.06 -4.54 0.91
C TYR A 146 -8.58 -4.57 0.55
N ARG A 147 -7.71 -4.56 1.56
CA ARG A 147 -6.26 -4.67 1.36
C ARG A 147 -5.88 -5.95 0.61
N ILE A 148 -6.46 -7.10 0.96
CA ILE A 148 -6.24 -8.37 0.21
C ILE A 148 -6.68 -8.23 -1.25
N ALA A 149 -7.82 -7.59 -1.51
CA ALA A 149 -8.32 -7.37 -2.87
C ALA A 149 -7.36 -6.49 -3.68
N VAL A 150 -6.89 -5.38 -3.10
CA VAL A 150 -5.85 -4.52 -3.70
C VAL A 150 -4.58 -5.31 -4.00
N GLY A 151 -4.07 -6.07 -3.01
CA GLY A 151 -2.85 -6.84 -3.17
C GLY A 151 -2.93 -7.91 -4.26
N ARG A 152 -4.07 -8.61 -4.38
CA ARG A 152 -4.31 -9.57 -5.48
C ARG A 152 -4.33 -8.87 -6.82
N ARG A 153 -5.06 -7.76 -6.92
CA ARG A 153 -5.17 -6.99 -8.15
C ARG A 153 -3.82 -6.44 -8.61
N THR A 154 -3.01 -5.92 -7.70
CA THR A 154 -1.64 -5.49 -8.00
C THR A 154 -0.82 -6.64 -8.59
N ARG A 155 -0.90 -7.85 -8.02
CA ARG A 155 -0.14 -8.99 -8.52
C ARG A 155 -0.54 -9.38 -9.94
N GLU A 156 -1.84 -9.39 -10.24
CA GLU A 156 -2.35 -9.61 -11.60
C GLU A 156 -1.76 -8.59 -12.58
N ILE A 157 -1.80 -7.30 -12.23
CA ILE A 157 -1.25 -6.22 -13.05
C ILE A 157 0.25 -6.43 -13.30
N ILE A 158 1.03 -6.73 -12.26
CA ILE A 158 2.47 -6.93 -12.43
C ILE A 158 2.78 -8.18 -13.26
N GLN A 159 1.95 -9.22 -13.20
CA GLN A 159 2.09 -10.41 -14.03
C GLN A 159 1.72 -10.18 -15.50
N SER A 160 0.85 -9.22 -15.81
CA SER A 160 0.45 -8.90 -17.18
C SER A 160 1.38 -7.93 -17.90
N LEU A 161 2.23 -7.21 -17.16
CA LEU A 161 3.21 -6.27 -17.74
C LEU A 161 4.18 -6.99 -18.69
N GLN A 162 4.44 -6.37 -19.82
CA GLN A 162 5.40 -6.82 -20.82
C GLN A 162 6.81 -6.29 -20.55
N PRO A 163 7.86 -6.99 -21.01
CA PRO A 163 9.22 -6.50 -20.93
C PRO A 163 9.36 -5.08 -21.50
N GLY A 164 9.97 -4.17 -20.73
CA GLY A 164 10.17 -2.77 -21.11
C GLY A 164 9.09 -1.80 -20.62
N GLN A 165 7.85 -2.24 -20.35
CA GLN A 165 6.79 -1.34 -19.85
C GLN A 165 7.15 -0.69 -18.51
N LEU A 166 7.86 -1.41 -17.64
CA LEU A 166 8.34 -0.88 -16.36
C LEU A 166 9.22 0.38 -16.47
N LYS A 167 9.81 0.67 -17.65
CA LYS A 167 10.57 1.91 -17.89
C LYS A 167 9.70 3.12 -18.25
N GLN A 168 8.45 2.90 -18.66
CA GLN A 168 7.57 3.95 -19.14
C GLN A 168 7.26 4.94 -18.02
N LYS A 169 7.10 6.21 -18.40
CA LYS A 169 6.59 7.25 -17.52
C LYS A 169 5.08 7.07 -17.33
N VAL A 170 4.59 7.59 -16.22
CA VAL A 170 3.14 7.67 -15.98
C VAL A 170 2.55 8.65 -17.00
N GLU A 171 1.46 8.24 -17.64
CA GLU A 171 0.74 9.10 -18.59
C GLU A 171 -0.05 10.18 -17.86
N SER A 172 0.02 11.43 -18.33
CA SER A 172 -0.67 12.56 -17.69
C SER A 172 -2.20 12.40 -17.64
N ALA A 173 -2.79 11.72 -18.62
CA ALA A 173 -4.24 11.43 -18.61
C ALA A 173 -4.66 10.58 -17.40
N ARG A 174 -3.81 9.64 -16.97
CA ARG A 174 -4.07 8.78 -15.80
C ARG A 174 -3.94 9.54 -14.49
N LEU A 175 -3.03 10.52 -14.44
CA LEU A 175 -2.93 11.45 -13.30
C LEU A 175 -4.19 12.32 -13.21
N GLN A 176 -4.67 12.82 -14.34
CA GLN A 176 -5.91 13.58 -14.41
C GLN A 176 -7.12 12.76 -13.93
N LYS A 177 -7.20 11.48 -14.31
CA LYS A 177 -8.23 10.55 -13.81
C LYS A 177 -8.24 10.44 -12.28
N LEU A 178 -7.09 10.48 -11.59
CA LEU A 178 -7.05 10.50 -10.11
C LEU A 178 -7.64 11.76 -9.52
N ILE A 179 -7.41 12.92 -10.15
CA ILE A 179 -7.95 14.21 -9.71
C ILE A 179 -9.47 14.22 -9.88
N GLU A 180 -9.96 13.80 -11.05
CA GLU A 180 -11.39 13.75 -11.37
C GLU A 180 -12.17 12.81 -10.44
N GLN A 181 -11.54 11.74 -9.97
CA GLN A 181 -12.14 10.82 -8.99
C GLN A 181 -12.07 11.31 -7.54
N GLY A 182 -11.50 12.50 -7.28
CA GLY A 182 -11.28 13.00 -5.92
C GLY A 182 -10.36 12.11 -5.09
N ALA A 183 -9.51 11.30 -5.75
CA ALA A 183 -8.65 10.33 -5.10
C ALA A 183 -7.39 11.00 -4.49
N VAL A 184 -7.10 12.24 -4.88
CA VAL A 184 -6.08 13.09 -4.25
C VAL A 184 -6.79 14.26 -3.59
N ASN A 185 -6.47 14.53 -2.32
CA ASN A 185 -6.97 15.71 -1.61
C ASN A 185 -6.42 16.96 -2.31
N GLU A 186 -7.22 18.03 -2.41
CA GLU A 186 -6.80 19.31 -3.00
C GLU A 186 -5.49 19.85 -2.38
N LYS A 187 -5.31 19.66 -1.07
CA LYS A 187 -4.08 20.05 -0.35
C LYS A 187 -2.88 19.17 -0.67
N SER A 188 -3.11 18.01 -1.27
CA SER A 188 -2.09 17.01 -1.62
C SER A 188 -1.77 16.98 -3.11
N GLN A 189 -1.98 18.08 -3.83
CA GLN A 189 -1.68 18.15 -5.28
C GLN A 189 -0.21 17.81 -5.61
N TRP A 190 0.71 18.07 -4.68
CA TRP A 190 2.12 17.66 -4.77
C TRP A 190 2.30 16.16 -5.01
N LEU A 191 1.34 15.32 -4.59
CA LEU A 191 1.37 13.87 -4.76
C LEU A 191 1.21 13.48 -6.24
N VAL A 192 0.42 14.26 -6.99
CA VAL A 192 0.26 14.09 -8.44
C VAL A 192 1.60 14.38 -9.13
N ASP A 193 2.27 15.47 -8.76
CA ASP A 193 3.59 15.81 -9.30
C ASP A 193 4.64 14.74 -8.94
N TYR A 194 4.60 14.27 -7.69
CA TYR A 194 5.48 13.19 -7.22
C TYR A 194 5.32 11.93 -8.06
N TRP A 195 4.08 11.50 -8.32
CA TRP A 195 3.80 10.31 -9.13
C TRP A 195 4.07 10.52 -10.62
N GLY A 196 3.75 11.70 -11.17
CA GLY A 196 4.05 12.05 -12.56
C GLY A 196 5.55 12.07 -12.86
N GLY A 197 6.39 12.38 -11.86
CA GLY A 197 7.84 12.25 -11.96
C GLY A 197 8.35 10.80 -12.06
N LYS A 198 7.54 9.78 -11.71
CA LYS A 198 7.96 8.38 -11.66
C LYS A 198 7.84 7.66 -13.00
N THR A 199 8.56 6.56 -13.09
CA THR A 199 8.26 5.48 -14.03
C THR A 199 7.33 4.46 -13.37
N ILE A 200 6.75 3.56 -14.16
CA ILE A 200 5.99 2.41 -13.63
C ILE A 200 6.86 1.63 -12.63
N ALA A 201 8.13 1.35 -12.93
CA ALA A 201 9.05 0.73 -11.97
C ALA A 201 9.17 1.53 -10.66
N GLY A 202 9.18 2.86 -10.72
CA GLY A 202 9.18 3.72 -9.53
C GLY A 202 7.93 3.52 -8.67
N LEU A 203 6.76 3.36 -9.28
CA LEU A 203 5.50 3.08 -8.56
C LEU A 203 5.49 1.67 -7.95
N VAL A 204 6.08 0.69 -8.65
CA VAL A 204 6.22 -0.69 -8.15
C VAL A 204 7.18 -0.77 -6.95
N LEU A 205 8.32 -0.06 -7.03
CA LEU A 205 9.36 -0.07 -5.99
C LEU A 205 8.99 0.74 -4.74
N MET A 206 8.11 1.73 -4.85
CA MET A 206 7.72 2.61 -3.74
C MET A 206 6.30 2.31 -3.25
N PRO A 207 5.21 2.81 -3.88
CA PRO A 207 3.82 2.51 -3.52
C PRO A 207 3.54 1.03 -3.24
N ALA A 208 3.82 0.12 -4.19
CA ALA A 208 3.42 -1.28 -4.06
C ALA A 208 4.36 -2.15 -3.20
N THR A 209 5.47 -1.60 -2.69
CA THR A 209 6.42 -2.37 -1.87
C THR A 209 6.96 -1.58 -0.69
N ARG A 210 7.96 -0.72 -0.88
CA ARG A 210 8.66 -0.01 0.22
C ARG A 210 7.69 0.75 1.13
N HIS A 211 6.66 1.35 0.56
CA HIS A 211 5.66 2.11 1.32
C HIS A 211 4.94 1.22 2.35
N HIS A 212 4.45 0.05 1.94
CA HIS A 212 3.84 -0.94 2.83
C HIS A 212 4.82 -1.40 3.91
N PHE A 213 6.07 -1.69 3.53
CA PHE A 213 7.10 -2.08 4.48
C PHE A 213 7.32 -1.01 5.58
N ILE A 214 7.36 0.27 5.21
CA ILE A 214 7.51 1.38 6.17
C ILE A 214 6.31 1.46 7.12
N HIS A 215 5.08 1.46 6.57
CA HIS A 215 3.86 1.61 7.35
C HIS A 215 3.57 0.43 8.28
N LEU A 216 3.87 -0.80 7.86
CA LEU A 216 3.76 -1.98 8.72
C LEU A 216 4.79 -1.95 9.84
N ASN A 217 6.05 -1.64 9.56
CA ASN A 217 7.08 -1.50 10.61
C ASN A 217 6.71 -0.41 11.62
N ARG A 218 6.14 0.72 11.16
CA ARG A 218 5.64 1.78 12.04
C ARG A 218 4.49 1.29 12.91
N SER A 219 3.53 0.59 12.31
CA SER A 219 2.38 0.02 13.02
C SER A 219 2.82 -1.00 14.10
N ILE A 220 3.82 -1.83 13.80
CA ILE A 220 4.40 -2.76 14.77
C ILE A 220 5.05 -2.02 15.95
N ARG A 221 5.78 -0.92 15.68
CA ARG A 221 6.33 -0.07 16.76
C ARG A 221 5.24 0.59 17.61
N ILE A 222 4.14 1.02 16.99
CA ILE A 222 2.98 1.55 17.71
C ILE A 222 2.41 0.48 18.62
N LYS A 223 2.13 -0.72 18.07
CA LYS A 223 1.59 -1.85 18.83
C LYS A 223 2.44 -2.17 20.05
N HIS A 224 3.76 -2.35 19.89
CA HIS A 224 4.67 -2.61 21.01
C HIS A 224 4.74 -1.51 22.07
N LYS A 225 4.33 -0.28 21.75
CA LYS A 225 4.35 0.84 22.68
C LYS A 225 3.05 0.96 23.47
N VAL A 226 1.92 0.65 22.84
CA VAL A 226 0.58 0.89 23.40
C VAL A 226 -0.12 -0.39 23.86
N GLN A 227 0.44 -1.56 23.57
CA GLN A 227 -0.06 -2.87 23.94
C GLN A 227 1.04 -3.71 24.58
#